data_AF-A0A9E1XQU0-F1
#
_entry.id   AF-A0A9E1XQU0-F1
#
_cell.length_a   1.000
_cell.length_b   1.000
_cell.length_c   1.000
_cell.angle_alpha   90.00
_cell.angle_beta   90.00
_cell.angle_gamma   90.00
#
_symmetry.space_group_name_H-M   'P 1'
#
loop_
_entity.id
_entity.type
_entity.pdbx_description
1 polymer ?
#
loop_
_entity_poly.entity_id
_entity_poly.type
_entity_poly.pdbx_seq_one_letter_code
_entity_poly.pdbx_strand_id
1 'polypeptide(L)'
;MRNALLALIVIALATSFGRAVELPVWDLAKDEISAVLQSGKIELADGKIELKNGAAFAVPASAFPDQKNFTVQVVASLSEFVNHTVFTPMNKQGKADDGFSFYMNYRDNPYWARQISTVVNKVYMSSMGINGQRGPKLNKPYTFTVAVRDGFATFYIDDRPYKKCYMELIPNDKPMWIGRNVNPKNKSMAAVIHGVKVYGPDHKYVSKKEPKTEFPRGVVAGKGWALDIPKIEHPDWPKILIYGDSISMGYRSFLIPEMLKQQVYVFHCCSFVNGGVPKQAIEEMAARFAFGAVIFNNGLHSLHWTPDKVSDQVV
;
A
#
# COMPACT_ATOMS: atom_id res chain seq x y z
N MET A 1 6.10 16.75 70.11
CA MET A 1 6.92 17.41 69.07
C MET A 1 7.55 16.34 68.20
N ARG A 2 7.26 16.37 66.88
CA ARG A 2 8.17 16.04 65.74
C ARG A 2 8.78 14.63 65.72
N ASN A 3 8.72 13.78 64.69
CA ASN A 3 8.44 13.87 63.24
C ASN A 3 8.28 12.39 62.78
N ALA A 4 7.21 12.00 62.08
CA ALA A 4 7.12 11.85 60.61
C ALA A 4 8.00 10.72 60.00
N LEU A 5 7.41 9.99 59.03
CA LEU A 5 7.86 8.75 58.34
C LEU A 5 7.62 7.47 59.16
N LEU A 6 6.88 6.44 58.74
CA LEU A 6 6.60 5.91 57.42
C LEU A 6 5.12 5.50 57.31
N ALA A 7 4.35 6.23 56.52
CA ALA A 7 3.10 5.77 55.95
C ALA A 7 3.30 5.67 54.44
N LEU A 8 3.97 4.61 53.98
CA LEU A 8 4.08 4.30 52.55
C LEU A 8 4.50 2.83 52.40
N ILE A 9 3.91 2.15 51.41
CA ILE A 9 4.22 0.80 50.92
C ILE A 9 3.41 -0.33 51.55
N VAL A 10 2.11 -0.41 51.23
CA VAL A 10 1.45 -1.64 50.72
C VAL A 10 0.33 -1.23 49.72
N ILE A 11 0.68 -0.49 48.67
CA ILE A 11 -0.14 -0.39 47.45
C ILE A 11 0.82 -0.59 46.28
N ALA A 12 1.25 -1.84 46.08
CA ALA A 12 1.96 -2.25 44.86
C ALA A 12 2.02 -3.78 44.84
N LEU A 13 0.99 -4.42 44.29
CA LEU A 13 1.09 -5.68 43.53
C LEU A 13 -0.30 -6.09 43.01
N ALA A 14 -0.92 -5.14 42.31
CA ALA A 14 -1.95 -5.43 41.31
C ALA A 14 -1.72 -4.52 40.10
N THR A 15 -0.45 -4.39 39.68
CA THR A 15 -0.14 -3.97 38.31
C THR A 15 -0.45 -5.16 37.42
N SER A 16 -1.73 -5.31 37.12
CA SER A 16 -2.18 -6.02 35.93
C SER A 16 -1.27 -5.61 34.78
N PHE A 17 -0.59 -6.59 34.16
CA PHE A 17 -0.07 -6.48 32.81
C PHE A 17 -1.25 -6.32 31.84
N GLY A 18 -1.98 -5.22 31.98
CA GLY A 18 -2.93 -4.74 31.00
C GLY A 18 -2.09 -4.12 29.90
N ARG A 19 -1.78 -4.91 28.87
CA ARG A 19 -1.41 -4.36 27.58
C ARG A 19 -2.55 -3.38 27.25
N ALA A 20 -2.25 -2.07 27.20
CA ALA A 20 -3.26 -1.07 26.85
C ALA A 20 -3.93 -1.56 25.57
N VAL A 21 -5.23 -1.85 25.63
CA VAL A 21 -5.98 -2.23 24.44
C VAL A 21 -6.02 -0.97 23.59
N GLU A 22 -5.20 -0.93 22.54
CA GLU A 22 -5.16 0.18 21.61
C GLU A 22 -6.57 0.35 21.01
N LEU A 23 -7.23 1.43 21.38
CA LEU A 23 -8.59 1.71 20.95
C LEU A 23 -8.58 2.25 19.52
N PRO A 24 -9.51 1.81 18.66
CA PRO A 24 -9.67 2.42 17.35
C PRO A 24 -10.07 3.89 17.51
N VAL A 25 -9.53 4.74 16.64
CA VAL A 25 -9.94 6.14 16.47
C VAL A 25 -11.33 6.21 15.84
N TRP A 26 -11.69 5.21 15.03
CA TRP A 26 -13.01 5.07 14.43
C TRP A 26 -13.36 3.58 14.26
N ASP A 27 -14.57 3.18 14.63
CA ASP A 27 -15.08 1.81 14.61
C ASP A 27 -16.53 1.78 14.11
N LEU A 28 -16.79 1.05 13.03
CA LEU A 28 -18.13 0.90 12.46
C LEU A 28 -19.17 0.41 13.48
N ALA A 29 -18.75 -0.35 14.49
CA ALA A 29 -19.65 -0.85 15.52
C ALA A 29 -20.11 0.23 16.51
N LYS A 30 -19.47 1.41 16.53
CA LYS A 30 -19.70 2.46 17.53
C LYS A 30 -20.03 3.81 16.89
N ASP A 31 -19.39 4.13 15.77
CA ASP A 31 -19.46 5.42 15.14
C ASP A 31 -20.54 5.47 14.05
N GLU A 32 -21.30 6.57 14.02
CA GLU A 32 -22.32 6.79 13.01
C GLU A 32 -21.69 7.16 11.66
N ILE A 33 -22.24 6.60 10.58
CA ILE A 33 -21.87 7.00 9.22
C ILE A 33 -22.74 8.20 8.82
N SER A 34 -22.15 9.39 8.79
CA SER A 34 -22.84 10.60 8.34
C SER A 34 -23.47 10.42 6.95
N ALA A 35 -24.68 10.95 6.74
CA ALA A 35 -25.42 10.84 5.48
C ALA A 35 -24.65 11.38 4.26
N VAL A 36 -23.83 12.42 4.43
CA VAL A 36 -22.98 12.98 3.34
C VAL A 36 -21.84 12.04 2.94
N LEU A 37 -21.52 11.06 3.77
CA LEU A 37 -20.53 10.01 3.52
C LEU A 37 -21.19 8.71 3.08
N GLN A 38 -22.39 8.77 2.51
CA GLN A 38 -23.11 7.63 1.96
C GLN A 38 -23.44 7.85 0.48
N SER A 39 -23.64 6.75 -0.24
CA SER A 39 -24.08 6.71 -1.63
C SER A 39 -24.89 5.44 -1.83
N GLY A 40 -26.12 5.56 -2.32
CA GLY A 40 -27.07 4.45 -2.37
C GLY A 40 -27.65 4.09 -1.00
N LYS A 41 -28.30 2.93 -0.90
CA LYS A 41 -28.91 2.46 0.35
C LYS A 41 -27.82 1.89 1.27
N ILE A 42 -27.63 2.51 2.44
CA ILE A 42 -26.73 2.04 3.51
C ILE A 42 -27.56 1.84 4.76
N GLU A 43 -27.52 0.61 5.29
CA GLU A 43 -28.27 0.21 6.48
C GLU A 43 -27.38 -0.73 7.29
N LEU A 44 -27.14 -0.38 8.56
CA LEU A 44 -26.41 -1.22 9.50
C LEU A 44 -27.43 -2.13 10.20
N ALA A 45 -27.46 -3.40 9.81
CA ALA A 45 -28.34 -4.41 10.38
C ALA A 45 -27.48 -5.57 10.91
N ASP A 46 -27.73 -6.00 12.16
CA ASP A 46 -26.98 -7.06 12.84
C ASP A 46 -25.45 -6.86 12.82
N GLY A 47 -25.01 -5.59 12.94
CA GLY A 47 -23.60 -5.20 12.90
C GLY A 47 -22.94 -5.31 11.53
N LYS A 48 -23.73 -5.42 10.44
CA LYS A 48 -23.26 -5.58 9.07
C LYS A 48 -23.89 -4.57 8.13
N ILE A 49 -23.19 -4.25 7.04
CA ILE A 49 -23.70 -3.42 5.95
C ILE A 49 -23.64 -4.22 4.66
N GLU A 50 -24.77 -4.33 3.96
CA GLU A 50 -24.79 -4.87 2.60
C GLU A 50 -24.54 -3.76 1.57
N LEU A 51 -23.55 -3.97 0.72
CA LEU A 51 -23.25 -3.10 -0.42
C LEU A 51 -23.77 -3.77 -1.69
N LYS A 52 -24.84 -3.22 -2.27
CA LYS A 52 -25.46 -3.68 -3.52
C LYS A 52 -25.68 -2.49 -4.46
N ASN A 53 -25.76 -2.75 -5.77
CA ASN A 53 -26.09 -1.73 -6.77
C ASN A 53 -25.21 -0.47 -6.72
N GLY A 54 -23.92 -0.62 -6.42
CA GLY A 54 -22.98 0.49 -6.31
C GLY A 54 -23.08 1.30 -5.01
N ALA A 55 -23.83 0.81 -4.01
CA ALA A 55 -23.85 1.41 -2.69
C ALA A 55 -22.46 1.45 -2.07
N ALA A 56 -22.16 2.55 -1.38
CA ALA A 56 -20.88 2.82 -0.77
C ALA A 56 -21.05 3.75 0.43
N PHE A 57 -20.13 3.67 1.39
CA PHE A 57 -20.01 4.63 2.47
C PHE A 57 -18.55 4.98 2.72
N ALA A 58 -18.29 5.99 3.55
CA ALA A 58 -16.94 6.44 3.83
C ALA A 58 -16.65 6.60 5.32
N VAL A 59 -15.40 6.29 5.68
CA VAL A 59 -14.80 6.71 6.94
C VAL A 59 -14.36 8.17 6.81
N PRO A 60 -14.71 9.07 7.75
CA PRO A 60 -14.38 10.48 7.66
C PRO A 60 -12.87 10.72 7.67
N ALA A 61 -12.43 11.83 7.07
CA ALA A 61 -11.02 12.21 7.04
C ALA A 61 -10.44 12.44 8.45
N SER A 62 -11.25 12.89 9.40
CA SER A 62 -10.86 13.09 10.81
C SER A 62 -10.44 11.80 11.53
N ALA A 63 -10.82 10.63 11.02
CA ALA A 63 -10.36 9.35 11.56
C ALA A 63 -8.87 9.06 11.26
N PHE A 64 -8.23 9.89 10.43
CA PHE A 64 -6.83 9.76 10.01
C PHE A 64 -6.00 10.97 10.51
N PRO A 65 -5.78 11.11 11.83
CA PRO A 65 -5.11 12.28 12.41
C PRO A 65 -3.63 12.38 12.03
N ASP A 66 -2.96 11.24 11.81
CA ASP A 66 -1.60 11.17 11.26
C ASP A 66 -1.61 10.28 10.01
N GLN A 67 -1.44 10.88 8.83
CA GLN A 67 -1.41 10.14 7.57
C GLN A 67 -0.07 9.45 7.28
N LYS A 68 0.95 9.70 8.10
CA LYS A 68 2.19 8.92 8.07
C LYS A 68 2.08 7.68 8.96
N ASN A 69 1.17 7.64 9.92
CA ASN A 69 1.03 6.52 10.86
C ASN A 69 -0.42 6.20 11.19
N PHE A 70 -0.97 5.18 10.53
CA PHE A 70 -2.30 4.67 10.82
C PHE A 70 -2.45 3.21 10.37
N THR A 71 -3.46 2.53 10.89
CA THR A 71 -3.88 1.21 10.38
C THR A 71 -5.38 1.21 10.13
N VAL A 72 -5.80 0.69 8.98
CA VAL A 72 -7.22 0.44 8.66
C VAL A 72 -7.42 -1.06 8.48
N GLN A 73 -8.46 -1.60 9.09
CA GLN A 73 -8.94 -2.95 8.88
C GLN A 73 -10.38 -2.92 8.38
N VAL A 74 -10.66 -3.57 7.26
CA VAL A 74 -12.01 -3.79 6.72
C VAL A 74 -12.24 -5.29 6.63
N VAL A 75 -13.25 -5.78 7.35
CA VAL A 75 -13.68 -7.18 7.28
C VAL A 75 -14.85 -7.26 6.32
N ALA A 76 -14.70 -7.97 5.20
CA ALA A 76 -15.70 -8.05 4.16
C ALA A 76 -15.80 -9.45 3.55
N SER A 77 -17.00 -9.84 3.11
CA SER A 77 -17.23 -11.03 2.30
C SER A 77 -17.92 -10.67 0.99
N LEU A 78 -17.69 -11.47 -0.05
CA LEU A 78 -18.35 -11.31 -1.34
C LEU A 78 -19.62 -12.17 -1.38
N SER A 79 -20.77 -11.55 -1.65
CA SER A 79 -22.07 -12.24 -1.63
C SER A 79 -22.36 -12.98 -2.93
N GLU A 80 -21.77 -12.51 -4.03
CA GLU A 80 -21.90 -13.08 -5.36
C GLU A 80 -20.61 -12.85 -6.17
N PHE A 81 -20.40 -13.70 -7.17
CA PHE A 81 -19.33 -13.55 -8.14
C PHE A 81 -19.95 -13.16 -9.47
N VAL A 82 -19.76 -11.90 -9.84
CA VAL A 82 -20.23 -11.38 -11.12
C VAL A 82 -19.01 -11.07 -11.97
N ASN A 83 -18.93 -11.69 -13.16
CA ASN A 83 -17.83 -11.48 -14.07
C ASN A 83 -17.65 -9.98 -14.39
N HIS A 84 -16.40 -9.53 -14.55
CA HIS A 84 -16.05 -8.12 -14.83
C HIS A 84 -16.46 -7.10 -13.74
N THR A 85 -16.63 -7.55 -12.50
CA THR A 85 -16.86 -6.62 -11.37
C THR A 85 -15.61 -6.39 -10.54
N VAL A 86 -15.62 -5.27 -9.81
CA VAL A 86 -14.56 -4.87 -8.89
C VAL A 86 -15.15 -4.68 -7.50
N PHE A 87 -14.49 -5.25 -6.49
CA PHE A 87 -14.75 -4.92 -5.10
C PHE A 87 -13.62 -4.03 -4.60
N THR A 88 -13.98 -2.86 -4.06
CA THR A 88 -13.03 -1.87 -3.54
C THR A 88 -13.25 -1.70 -2.03
N PRO A 89 -12.59 -2.49 -1.17
CA PRO A 89 -12.69 -2.35 0.28
C PRO A 89 -12.15 -1.02 0.80
N MET A 90 -11.20 -0.37 0.10
CA MET A 90 -10.65 0.92 0.53
C MET A 90 -10.29 1.80 -0.67
N ASN A 91 -10.78 3.03 -0.69
CA ASN A 91 -10.42 4.06 -1.66
C ASN A 91 -10.34 5.43 -0.99
N LYS A 92 -9.11 5.86 -0.68
CA LYS A 92 -8.78 7.17 -0.10
C LYS A 92 -7.88 7.95 -1.05
N GLN A 93 -8.33 8.18 -2.28
CA GLN A 93 -7.59 8.95 -3.28
C GLN A 93 -8.26 10.30 -3.56
N GLY A 94 -7.46 11.36 -3.66
CA GLY A 94 -7.86 12.65 -4.18
C GLY A 94 -7.83 12.70 -5.71
N LYS A 95 -8.05 13.91 -6.24
CA LYS A 95 -7.85 14.20 -7.67
C LYS A 95 -6.36 14.32 -8.02
N ALA A 96 -5.56 14.76 -7.05
CA ALA A 96 -4.11 14.75 -7.12
C ALA A 96 -3.60 13.29 -7.04
N ASP A 97 -2.33 13.08 -7.39
CA ASP A 97 -1.68 11.77 -7.35
C ASP A 97 -1.32 11.44 -5.90
N ASP A 98 -2.34 11.30 -5.05
CA ASP A 98 -2.23 11.20 -3.60
C ASP A 98 -3.03 10.01 -3.03
N GLY A 99 -2.77 9.68 -1.77
CA GLY A 99 -3.56 8.68 -1.07
C GLY A 99 -3.35 7.25 -1.55
N PHE A 100 -4.34 6.39 -1.26
CA PHE A 100 -4.24 4.96 -1.55
C PHE A 100 -5.58 4.33 -1.94
N SER A 101 -5.51 3.20 -2.63
CA SER A 101 -6.66 2.30 -2.77
C SER A 101 -6.25 0.83 -2.73
N PHE A 102 -7.20 0.00 -2.35
CA PHE A 102 -7.09 -1.44 -2.29
C PHE A 102 -8.37 -2.02 -2.89
N TYR A 103 -8.24 -2.72 -4.01
CA TYR A 103 -9.36 -3.32 -4.72
C TYR A 103 -9.00 -4.66 -5.35
N MET A 104 -10.01 -5.39 -5.74
CA MET A 104 -9.87 -6.65 -6.45
C MET A 104 -10.82 -6.70 -7.62
N ASN A 105 -10.36 -7.21 -8.75
CA ASN A 105 -11.22 -7.53 -9.87
C ASN A 105 -11.55 -9.02 -9.87
N TYR A 106 -12.74 -9.36 -10.35
CA TYR A 106 -13.14 -10.74 -10.55
C TYR A 106 -13.38 -11.04 -12.03
N ARG A 107 -12.90 -12.21 -12.43
CA ARG A 107 -12.93 -12.75 -13.79
C ARG A 107 -13.23 -14.24 -13.68
N ASP A 108 -14.21 -14.74 -14.41
CA ASP A 108 -14.42 -16.19 -14.51
C ASP A 108 -13.36 -16.83 -15.40
N ASN A 109 -13.17 -16.25 -16.59
CA ASN A 109 -12.18 -16.67 -17.57
C ASN A 109 -11.53 -15.43 -18.23
N PRO A 110 -10.19 -15.34 -18.35
CA PRO A 110 -9.22 -16.22 -17.71
C PRO A 110 -9.13 -15.99 -16.20
N TYR A 111 -9.11 -17.08 -15.43
CA TYR A 111 -9.00 -17.02 -13.96
C TYR A 111 -7.68 -16.38 -13.50
N TRP A 112 -6.63 -16.43 -14.31
CA TRP A 112 -5.34 -15.78 -14.03
C TRP A 112 -5.42 -14.25 -14.09
N ALA A 113 -6.47 -13.67 -14.68
CA ALA A 113 -6.70 -12.24 -14.70
C ALA A 113 -7.36 -11.72 -13.40
N ARG A 114 -7.67 -12.59 -12.43
CA ARG A 114 -8.08 -12.17 -11.07
C ARG A 114 -6.89 -11.56 -10.36
N GLN A 115 -6.97 -10.29 -10.01
CA GLN A 115 -5.88 -9.58 -9.34
C GLN A 115 -6.35 -8.89 -8.08
N ILE A 116 -5.44 -8.84 -7.12
CA ILE A 116 -5.46 -7.83 -6.09
C ILE A 116 -4.68 -6.63 -6.62
N SER A 117 -5.32 -5.47 -6.57
CA SER A 117 -4.76 -4.20 -6.99
C SER A 117 -4.63 -3.29 -5.79
N THR A 118 -3.43 -2.75 -5.62
CA THR A 118 -3.10 -1.76 -4.60
C THR A 118 -2.55 -0.54 -5.30
N VAL A 119 -3.00 0.64 -4.92
CA VAL A 119 -2.54 1.90 -5.49
C VAL A 119 -2.09 2.79 -4.35
N VAL A 120 -0.95 3.44 -4.52
CA VAL A 120 -0.49 4.53 -3.64
C VAL A 120 -0.03 5.66 -4.56
N ASN A 121 -0.48 6.89 -4.34
CA ASN A 121 -0.14 8.05 -5.17
C ASN A 121 -0.36 7.81 -6.69
N LYS A 122 -1.46 7.13 -7.05
CA LYS A 122 -1.77 6.63 -8.41
C LYS A 122 -0.77 5.64 -9.05
N VAL A 123 0.23 5.16 -8.32
CA VAL A 123 1.07 4.06 -8.76
C VAL A 123 0.35 2.74 -8.56
N TYR A 124 0.01 2.08 -9.67
CA TYR A 124 -0.68 0.80 -9.68
C TYR A 124 0.28 -0.37 -9.40
N MET A 125 -0.10 -1.25 -8.47
CA MET A 125 0.62 -2.48 -8.17
C MET A 125 -0.37 -3.64 -8.16
N SER A 126 -0.02 -4.72 -8.87
CA SER A 126 -0.82 -5.94 -8.91
C SER A 126 -0.17 -7.08 -8.15
N SER A 127 -1.03 -7.93 -7.59
CA SER A 127 -0.69 -9.22 -6.99
C SER A 127 -1.65 -10.28 -7.51
N MET A 128 -1.30 -11.55 -7.28
CA MET A 128 -2.27 -12.64 -7.47
C MET A 128 -3.55 -12.37 -6.68
N GLY A 129 -4.68 -12.81 -7.23
CA GLY A 129 -5.98 -12.74 -6.55
C GLY A 129 -6.00 -13.45 -5.18
N ILE A 130 -7.07 -13.22 -4.42
CA ILE A 130 -7.31 -13.88 -3.13
C ILE A 130 -7.25 -15.40 -3.31
N ASN A 131 -6.45 -16.08 -2.49
CA ASN A 131 -6.14 -17.53 -2.60
C ASN A 131 -5.52 -17.96 -3.95
N GLY A 132 -4.87 -17.04 -4.69
CA GLY A 132 -4.21 -17.34 -5.95
C GLY A 132 -5.18 -17.85 -7.01
N GLN A 133 -4.83 -18.97 -7.67
CA GLN A 133 -5.66 -19.58 -8.71
C GLN A 133 -7.02 -20.09 -8.20
N ARG A 134 -7.11 -20.44 -6.91
CA ARG A 134 -8.36 -20.94 -6.31
C ARG A 134 -9.43 -19.85 -6.17
N GLY A 135 -9.02 -18.58 -6.16
CA GLY A 135 -9.93 -17.44 -6.06
C GLY A 135 -10.54 -17.23 -4.66
N PRO A 136 -11.28 -16.12 -4.49
CA PRO A 136 -12.06 -15.89 -3.29
C PRO A 136 -13.15 -16.97 -3.11
N LYS A 137 -13.71 -17.06 -1.90
CA LYS A 137 -14.85 -17.91 -1.57
C LYS A 137 -16.05 -17.02 -1.25
N LEU A 138 -17.22 -17.36 -1.79
CA LEU A 138 -18.46 -16.66 -1.45
C LEU A 138 -18.72 -16.73 0.04
N ASN A 139 -19.24 -15.64 0.59
CA ASN A 139 -19.65 -15.50 2.00
C ASN A 139 -18.55 -15.79 3.03
N LYS A 140 -17.31 -16.01 2.62
CA LYS A 140 -16.17 -16.08 3.52
C LYS A 140 -15.71 -14.65 3.84
N PRO A 141 -15.68 -14.24 5.12
CA PRO A 141 -15.06 -12.98 5.50
C PRO A 141 -13.55 -13.01 5.27
N TYR A 142 -13.04 -11.92 4.74
CA TYR A 142 -11.62 -11.60 4.60
C TYR A 142 -11.32 -10.30 5.33
N THR A 143 -10.17 -10.23 6.00
CA THR A 143 -9.70 -9.00 6.64
C THR A 143 -8.71 -8.29 5.73
N PHE A 144 -9.13 -7.22 5.09
CA PHE A 144 -8.28 -6.31 4.32
C PHE A 144 -7.64 -5.32 5.27
N THR A 145 -6.31 -5.25 5.29
CA THR A 145 -5.57 -4.32 6.16
C THR A 145 -4.65 -3.43 5.34
N VAL A 146 -4.66 -2.13 5.64
CA VAL A 146 -3.63 -1.17 5.21
C VAL A 146 -2.97 -0.63 6.47
N ALA A 147 -1.66 -0.83 6.60
CA ALA A 147 -0.86 -0.26 7.67
C ALA A 147 0.16 0.72 7.08
N VAL A 148 0.08 1.99 7.47
CA VAL A 148 1.02 3.04 7.07
C VAL A 148 1.91 3.33 8.26
N ARG A 149 3.23 3.24 8.04
CA ARG A 149 4.26 3.41 9.08
C ARG A 149 5.34 4.32 8.52
N ASP A 150 5.56 5.48 9.15
CA ASP A 150 6.48 6.51 8.66
C ASP A 150 6.21 6.91 7.19
N GLY A 151 4.92 6.94 6.82
CA GLY A 151 4.46 7.21 5.46
C GLY A 151 4.39 5.98 4.56
N PHE A 152 4.96 4.83 4.94
CA PHE A 152 5.07 3.65 4.09
C PHE A 152 3.90 2.68 4.24
N ALA A 153 3.13 2.48 3.17
CA ALA A 153 1.93 1.63 3.18
C ALA A 153 2.22 0.13 2.93
N THR A 154 1.68 -0.75 3.77
CA THR A 154 1.70 -2.20 3.55
C THR A 154 0.28 -2.74 3.51
N PHE A 155 0.00 -3.63 2.55
CA PHE A 155 -1.32 -4.18 2.27
C PHE A 155 -1.38 -5.67 2.61
N TYR A 156 -2.40 -6.05 3.38
CA TYR A 156 -2.59 -7.43 3.83
C TYR A 156 -4.01 -7.93 3.57
N ILE A 157 -4.14 -9.25 3.39
CA ILE A 157 -5.41 -9.95 3.47
C ILE A 157 -5.23 -11.15 4.39
N ASP A 158 -6.07 -11.30 5.40
CA ASP A 158 -5.99 -12.37 6.42
C ASP A 158 -4.59 -12.48 7.05
N ASP A 159 -4.03 -11.31 7.42
CA ASP A 159 -2.69 -11.15 7.98
C ASP A 159 -1.55 -11.57 7.01
N ARG A 160 -1.83 -12.01 5.79
CA ARG A 160 -0.80 -12.29 4.79
C ARG A 160 -0.46 -10.99 4.04
N PRO A 161 0.83 -10.63 3.93
CA PRO A 161 1.23 -9.50 3.09
C PRO A 161 0.98 -9.84 1.61
N TYR A 162 0.27 -8.97 0.89
CA TYR A 162 0.10 -9.07 -0.55
C TYR A 162 1.11 -8.17 -1.26
N LYS A 163 1.28 -6.95 -0.77
CA LYS A 163 2.35 -6.03 -1.18
C LYS A 163 2.88 -5.25 -0.01
N LYS A 164 4.20 -5.10 0.01
CA LYS A 164 4.88 -4.11 0.82
C LYS A 164 5.27 -2.95 -0.10
N CYS A 165 4.69 -1.78 0.15
CA CYS A 165 4.99 -0.59 -0.60
C CYS A 165 5.77 0.32 0.34
N TYR A 166 7.10 0.40 0.20
CA TYR A 166 7.84 1.48 0.87
C TYR A 166 7.70 2.76 0.04
N MET A 167 6.44 3.16 -0.19
CA MET A 167 6.02 4.39 -0.85
C MET A 167 5.50 5.34 0.18
N GLU A 168 6.10 6.53 0.26
CA GLU A 168 5.59 7.60 1.10
C GLU A 168 4.20 8.00 0.57
N LEU A 169 3.18 7.70 1.35
CA LEU A 169 1.81 8.12 1.10
C LEU A 169 1.76 9.64 1.12
N ILE A 170 1.32 10.26 0.02
CA ILE A 170 1.06 11.70 0.00
C ILE A 170 -0.26 11.93 0.75
N PRO A 171 -0.27 12.69 1.86
CA PRO A 171 -1.47 12.93 2.65
C PRO A 171 -2.56 13.64 1.84
N ASN A 172 -3.82 13.34 2.12
CA ASN A 172 -4.96 14.08 1.58
C ASN A 172 -6.11 14.22 2.60
N ASP A 173 -6.94 15.25 2.46
CA ASP A 173 -8.08 15.52 3.33
C ASP A 173 -9.35 14.73 2.97
N LYS A 174 -9.22 13.72 2.09
CA LYS A 174 -10.38 12.97 1.59
C LYS A 174 -10.80 11.85 2.54
N PRO A 175 -12.11 11.57 2.64
CA PRO A 175 -12.58 10.40 3.35
C PRO A 175 -12.16 9.12 2.62
N MET A 176 -12.09 8.01 3.35
CA MET A 176 -11.82 6.70 2.76
C MET A 176 -13.13 6.00 2.44
N TRP A 177 -13.40 5.80 1.15
CA TRP A 177 -14.60 5.11 0.69
C TRP A 177 -14.46 3.58 0.68
N ILE A 178 -15.56 2.90 0.98
CA ILE A 178 -15.73 1.45 0.95
C ILE A 178 -16.83 1.14 -0.06
N GLY A 179 -16.57 0.26 -1.02
CA GLY A 179 -17.47 -0.09 -2.13
C GLY A 179 -17.39 0.85 -3.34
N ARG A 180 -16.78 2.03 -3.20
CA ARG A 180 -16.62 2.99 -4.31
C ARG A 180 -15.35 2.70 -5.11
N ASN A 181 -15.55 2.29 -6.37
CA ASN A 181 -14.46 2.01 -7.29
C ASN A 181 -13.61 3.23 -7.62
N VAL A 182 -12.31 3.00 -7.84
CA VAL A 182 -11.35 4.02 -8.30
C VAL A 182 -11.74 4.55 -9.68
N ASN A 183 -12.04 3.64 -10.61
CA ASN A 183 -12.64 3.99 -11.88
C ASN A 183 -14.17 3.89 -11.76
N PRO A 184 -14.91 5.01 -11.85
CA PRO A 184 -16.36 5.02 -11.71
C PRO A 184 -17.09 4.25 -12.82
N LYS A 185 -16.41 3.95 -13.94
CA LYS A 185 -16.97 3.12 -15.03
C LYS A 185 -17.00 1.63 -14.69
N ASN A 186 -16.26 1.18 -13.68
CA ASN A 186 -16.24 -0.22 -13.28
C ASN A 186 -17.52 -0.60 -12.53
N LYS A 187 -18.13 -1.74 -12.88
CA LYS A 187 -19.26 -2.29 -12.14
C LYS A 187 -18.80 -2.77 -10.74
N SER A 188 -19.45 -2.26 -9.69
CA SER A 188 -19.19 -2.70 -8.32
C SER A 188 -19.71 -4.11 -8.08
N MET A 189 -18.92 -4.90 -7.38
CA MET A 189 -19.32 -6.21 -6.87
C MET A 189 -20.09 -6.07 -5.57
N ALA A 190 -21.14 -6.86 -5.37
CA ALA A 190 -21.86 -6.87 -4.10
C ALA A 190 -21.04 -7.53 -2.99
N ALA A 191 -21.10 -6.95 -1.80
CA ALA A 191 -20.33 -7.39 -0.65
C ALA A 191 -21.10 -7.16 0.65
N VAL A 192 -20.73 -7.89 1.69
CA VAL A 192 -21.16 -7.63 3.07
C VAL A 192 -19.95 -7.14 3.85
N ILE A 193 -20.07 -5.97 4.47
CA ILE A 193 -19.09 -5.42 5.38
C ILE A 193 -19.46 -5.85 6.80
N HIS A 194 -18.56 -6.56 7.47
CA HIS A 194 -18.74 -7.10 8.82
C HIS A 194 -18.09 -6.23 9.89
N GLY A 195 -17.24 -5.29 9.49
CA GLY A 195 -16.54 -4.42 10.43
C GLY A 195 -15.51 -3.56 9.72
N VAL A 196 -15.31 -2.36 10.26
CA VAL A 196 -14.29 -1.43 9.80
C VAL A 196 -13.71 -0.75 11.02
N LYS A 197 -12.39 -0.73 11.14
CA LYS A 197 -11.67 -0.07 12.23
C LYS A 197 -10.51 0.73 11.69
N VAL A 198 -10.35 1.95 12.21
CA VAL A 198 -9.17 2.79 11.98
C VAL A 198 -8.47 3.00 13.31
N TYR A 199 -7.17 2.76 13.32
CA TYR A 199 -6.30 2.97 14.46
C TYR A 199 -5.29 4.06 14.14
N GLY A 200 -4.99 4.88 15.15
CA GLY A 200 -4.04 5.98 15.06
C GLY A 200 -2.57 5.55 15.17
N PRO A 201 -1.65 6.50 15.39
CA PRO A 201 -0.20 6.27 15.35
C PRO A 201 0.30 5.30 16.42
N ASP A 202 -0.42 5.16 17.53
CA ASP A 202 -0.05 4.26 18.62
C ASP A 202 -0.19 2.78 18.21
N HIS A 203 -1.06 2.46 17.24
CA HIS A 203 -1.27 1.10 16.77
C HIS A 203 -0.31 0.71 15.64
N LYS A 204 0.75 -0.01 16.00
CA LYS A 204 1.78 -0.46 15.06
C LYS A 204 1.48 -1.87 14.55
N TYR A 205 0.66 -1.98 13.51
CA TYR A 205 0.40 -3.26 12.87
C TYR A 205 1.62 -3.75 12.06
N VAL A 206 2.10 -4.96 12.40
CA VAL A 206 3.14 -5.68 11.66
C VAL A 206 2.75 -7.16 11.63
N SER A 207 2.54 -7.73 10.46
CA SER A 207 2.25 -9.16 10.35
C SER A 207 3.50 -9.97 10.65
N LYS A 208 3.33 -11.06 11.42
CA LYS A 208 4.38 -12.07 11.62
C LYS A 208 4.74 -12.84 10.34
N LYS A 209 3.87 -12.77 9.32
CA LYS A 209 4.03 -13.38 7.99
C LYS A 209 4.73 -12.44 7.00
N GLU A 210 5.12 -11.23 7.40
CA GLU A 210 5.98 -10.40 6.57
C GLU A 210 7.28 -11.15 6.25
N PRO A 211 7.67 -11.30 4.97
CA PRO A 211 8.89 -11.99 4.61
C PRO A 211 10.08 -11.26 5.21
N LYS A 212 10.93 -12.00 5.92
CA LYS A 212 12.24 -11.54 6.35
C LYS A 212 13.18 -11.68 5.14
N THR A 213 13.37 -10.59 4.42
CA THR A 213 14.43 -10.49 3.40
C THR A 213 15.66 -9.92 4.07
N GLU A 214 16.83 -10.48 3.74
CA GLU A 214 18.14 -9.94 4.14
C GLU A 214 18.30 -8.50 3.65
N PHE A 215 17.72 -8.19 2.49
CA PHE A 215 17.74 -6.87 1.86
C PHE A 215 16.30 -6.36 1.66
N PRO A 216 15.69 -5.73 2.67
CA PRO A 216 14.36 -5.16 2.52
C PRO A 216 14.35 -4.01 1.51
N ARG A 217 13.38 -4.04 0.59
CA ARG A 217 13.19 -3.05 -0.46
C ARG A 217 11.75 -2.58 -0.54
N GLY A 218 11.56 -1.34 -0.96
CA GLY A 218 10.26 -0.87 -1.42
C GLY A 218 10.37 0.18 -2.49
N VAL A 219 9.43 1.12 -2.52
CA VAL A 219 9.23 1.97 -3.71
C VAL A 219 8.78 3.36 -3.29
N VAL A 220 9.62 4.40 -3.38
CA VAL A 220 9.15 5.79 -3.26
C VAL A 220 8.60 6.24 -4.61
N ALA A 221 7.54 7.03 -4.63
CA ALA A 221 6.98 7.52 -5.89
C ALA A 221 6.42 8.92 -5.76
N GLY A 222 6.35 9.60 -6.91
CA GLY A 222 5.71 10.89 -7.09
C GLY A 222 4.92 10.90 -8.39
N LYS A 223 4.60 12.09 -8.89
CA LYS A 223 3.76 12.24 -10.08
C LYS A 223 4.44 11.70 -11.33
N GLY A 224 4.00 10.52 -11.80
CA GLY A 224 4.48 9.90 -13.03
C GLY A 224 5.84 9.18 -12.92
N TRP A 225 6.33 8.93 -11.71
CA TRP A 225 7.57 8.19 -11.48
C TRP A 225 7.49 7.32 -10.23
N ALA A 226 8.23 6.22 -10.23
CA ALA A 226 8.41 5.36 -9.07
C ALA A 226 9.86 4.86 -9.02
N LEU A 227 10.41 4.81 -7.82
CA LEU A 227 11.79 4.45 -7.54
C LEU A 227 11.80 3.34 -6.51
N ASP A 228 12.27 2.16 -6.92
CA ASP A 228 12.56 1.06 -6.01
C ASP A 228 13.78 1.41 -5.14
N ILE A 229 13.56 1.47 -3.82
CA ILE A 229 14.54 1.87 -2.81
C ILE A 229 14.92 0.69 -1.90
N PRO A 230 16.19 0.56 -1.49
CA PRO A 230 16.55 -0.30 -0.37
C PRO A 230 16.17 0.35 0.96
N LYS A 231 16.03 -0.44 2.02
CA LYS A 231 16.14 0.08 3.39
C LYS A 231 17.57 0.60 3.60
N ILE A 232 17.69 1.87 3.95
CA ILE A 232 18.99 2.50 4.21
C ILE A 232 19.28 2.39 5.71
N GLU A 233 20.36 1.69 6.06
CA GLU A 233 20.87 1.54 7.43
C GLU A 233 22.18 2.31 7.63
N HIS A 234 22.95 2.50 6.54
CA HIS A 234 24.20 3.25 6.52
C HIS A 234 24.10 4.44 5.56
N PRO A 235 23.64 5.62 6.01
CA PRO A 235 23.38 6.76 5.14
C PRO A 235 24.57 7.20 4.28
N ASP A 236 25.80 6.96 4.74
CA ASP A 236 27.04 7.38 4.07
C ASP A 236 27.46 6.46 2.91
N TRP A 237 26.86 5.27 2.80
CA TRP A 237 27.17 4.35 1.71
C TRP A 237 26.80 4.95 0.35
N PRO A 238 27.62 4.72 -0.70
CA PRO A 238 27.33 5.16 -2.05
C PRO A 238 25.97 4.65 -2.53
N LYS A 239 25.29 5.48 -3.33
CA LYS A 239 23.97 5.18 -3.89
C LYS A 239 24.08 5.18 -5.40
N ILE A 240 23.66 4.10 -6.04
CA ILE A 240 23.63 3.98 -7.49
C ILE A 240 22.18 3.88 -7.93
N LEU A 241 21.80 4.67 -8.94
CA LEU A 241 20.51 4.56 -9.60
C LEU A 241 20.66 3.76 -10.89
N ILE A 242 19.89 2.69 -11.03
CA ILE A 242 19.68 2.03 -12.32
C ILE A 242 18.39 2.60 -12.90
N TYR A 243 18.50 3.29 -14.04
CA TYR A 243 17.37 3.79 -14.79
C TYR A 243 17.22 2.98 -16.07
N GLY A 244 16.05 2.40 -16.30
CA GLY A 244 15.87 1.53 -17.46
C GLY A 244 14.45 1.06 -17.69
N ASP A 245 14.31 0.14 -18.63
CA ASP A 245 13.04 -0.47 -19.02
C ASP A 245 12.70 -1.71 -18.19
N SER A 246 11.66 -2.45 -18.58
CA SER A 246 11.27 -3.68 -17.90
C SER A 246 12.34 -4.78 -17.94
N ILE A 247 13.29 -4.75 -18.90
CA ILE A 247 14.40 -5.71 -18.98
C ILE A 247 15.39 -5.45 -17.85
N SER A 248 15.62 -4.18 -17.50
CA SER A 248 16.49 -3.82 -16.38
C SER A 248 16.02 -4.42 -15.04
N MET A 249 14.72 -4.73 -14.91
CA MET A 249 14.14 -5.47 -13.78
C MET A 249 14.60 -6.94 -13.73
N GLY A 250 15.24 -7.50 -14.76
CA GLY A 250 15.78 -8.86 -14.74
C GLY A 250 17.07 -8.96 -13.92
N TYR A 251 17.90 -7.91 -13.90
CA TYR A 251 19.24 -7.96 -13.33
C TYR A 251 19.30 -7.76 -11.81
N ARG A 252 18.22 -7.22 -11.22
CA ARG A 252 18.14 -6.90 -9.78
C ARG A 252 18.49 -8.07 -8.86
N SER A 253 18.10 -9.30 -9.19
CA SER A 253 18.37 -10.47 -8.33
C SER A 253 19.85 -10.80 -8.20
N PHE A 254 20.69 -10.38 -9.15
CA PHE A 254 22.13 -10.65 -9.17
C PHE A 254 22.93 -9.42 -8.75
N LEU A 255 22.61 -8.26 -9.33
CA LEU A 255 23.39 -7.04 -9.12
C LEU A 255 23.24 -6.47 -7.71
N ILE A 256 22.03 -6.49 -7.15
CA ILE A 256 21.76 -5.86 -5.84
C ILE A 256 22.54 -6.57 -4.72
N PRO A 257 22.50 -7.92 -4.58
CA PRO A 257 23.30 -8.60 -3.56
C PRO A 257 24.81 -8.31 -3.68
N GLU A 258 25.36 -8.30 -4.90
CA GLU A 258 26.80 -8.03 -5.09
C GLU A 258 27.19 -6.60 -4.71
N MET A 259 26.38 -5.60 -5.08
CA MET A 259 26.65 -4.22 -4.69
C MET A 259 26.55 -4.02 -3.17
N LEU A 260 25.61 -4.70 -2.51
CA LEU A 260 25.47 -4.62 -1.06
C LEU A 260 26.68 -5.22 -0.31
N LYS A 261 27.29 -6.30 -0.84
CA LYS A 261 28.58 -6.83 -0.31
C LYS A 261 29.71 -5.79 -0.38
N GLN A 262 29.64 -4.91 -1.37
CA GLN A 262 30.58 -3.80 -1.57
C GLN A 262 30.15 -2.51 -0.85
N GLN A 263 29.17 -2.60 0.06
CA GLN A 263 28.66 -1.45 0.81
C GLN A 263 28.04 -0.36 -0.08
N VAL A 264 27.34 -0.76 -1.14
CA VAL A 264 26.67 0.15 -2.09
C VAL A 264 25.17 -0.13 -2.13
N TYR A 265 24.37 0.93 -1.99
CA TYR A 265 22.93 0.86 -2.17
C TYR A 265 22.54 1.02 -3.63
N VAL A 266 21.82 0.04 -4.16
CA VAL A 266 21.25 0.09 -5.51
C VAL A 266 19.78 0.51 -5.44
N PHE A 267 19.44 1.51 -6.23
CA PHE A 267 18.11 2.00 -6.50
C PHE A 267 17.73 1.64 -7.93
N HIS A 268 16.44 1.45 -8.19
CA HIS A 268 15.99 1.08 -9.53
C HIS A 268 14.74 1.86 -9.93
N CYS A 269 14.77 2.47 -11.11
CA CYS A 269 13.61 3.11 -11.73
C CYS A 269 13.32 2.41 -13.05
N CYS A 270 12.17 1.73 -13.10
CA CYS A 270 11.61 1.20 -14.33
C CYS A 270 10.71 2.27 -14.96
N SER A 271 11.18 2.95 -16.00
CA SER A 271 10.38 3.90 -16.77
C SER A 271 10.07 3.34 -18.15
N PHE A 272 8.92 3.75 -18.73
CA PHE A 272 8.45 3.21 -20.00
C PHE A 272 9.28 3.74 -21.17
N VAL A 273 9.82 2.82 -21.96
CA VAL A 273 10.31 3.10 -23.32
C VAL A 273 9.09 3.48 -24.17
N ASN A 274 9.21 4.55 -24.96
CA ASN A 274 8.20 5.18 -25.84
C ASN A 274 7.33 6.31 -25.25
N GLY A 275 7.65 6.83 -24.06
CA GLY A 275 7.01 8.04 -23.53
C GLY A 275 8.01 9.14 -23.22
N GLY A 276 7.68 10.40 -23.53
CA GLY A 276 8.40 11.53 -22.95
C GLY A 276 8.17 11.54 -21.44
N VAL A 277 9.22 11.33 -20.65
CA VAL A 277 9.15 11.50 -19.19
C VAL A 277 9.21 12.99 -18.91
N PRO A 278 8.24 13.58 -18.17
CA PRO A 278 8.31 14.99 -17.82
C PRO A 278 9.61 15.28 -17.05
N LYS A 279 10.35 16.31 -17.46
CA LYS A 279 11.59 16.75 -16.79
C LYS A 279 11.42 16.87 -15.27
N GLN A 280 10.29 17.43 -14.83
CA GLN A 280 9.94 17.56 -13.42
C GLN A 280 9.94 16.22 -12.66
N ALA A 281 9.47 15.13 -13.29
CA ALA A 281 9.44 13.81 -12.66
C ALA A 281 10.86 13.24 -12.48
N ILE A 282 11.72 13.44 -13.47
CA ILE A 282 13.14 13.05 -13.39
C ILE A 282 13.85 13.88 -12.31
N GLU A 283 13.65 15.19 -12.29
CA GLU A 283 14.26 16.09 -11.31
C GLU A 283 13.80 15.76 -9.89
N GLU A 284 12.50 15.53 -9.66
CA GLU A 284 11.97 15.13 -8.36
C GLU A 284 12.56 13.79 -7.90
N MET A 285 12.57 12.79 -8.79
CA MET A 285 13.12 11.47 -8.48
C MET A 285 14.62 11.55 -8.17
N ALA A 286 15.39 12.21 -9.02
CA ALA A 286 16.84 12.35 -8.85
C ALA A 286 17.19 13.16 -7.59
N ALA A 287 16.35 14.11 -7.19
CA ALA A 287 16.54 14.90 -5.98
C ALA A 287 16.27 14.13 -4.67
N ARG A 288 15.64 12.94 -4.72
CA ARG A 288 15.35 12.16 -3.50
C ARG A 288 16.61 11.67 -2.79
N PHE A 289 17.68 11.41 -3.52
CA PHE A 289 18.92 10.87 -2.98
C PHE A 289 20.14 11.43 -3.69
N ALA A 290 21.23 11.60 -2.96
CA ALA A 290 22.53 11.90 -3.54
C ALA A 290 23.11 10.63 -4.20
N PHE A 291 22.88 10.47 -5.50
CA PHE A 291 23.42 9.36 -6.28
C PHE A 291 24.87 9.63 -6.66
N GLY A 292 25.75 8.68 -6.35
CA GLY A 292 27.15 8.71 -6.79
C GLY A 292 27.32 8.26 -8.25
N ALA A 293 26.38 7.47 -8.77
CA ALA A 293 26.34 7.08 -10.17
C ALA A 293 24.90 6.82 -10.63
N VAL A 294 24.66 7.05 -11.93
CA VAL A 294 23.42 6.67 -12.63
C VAL A 294 23.78 5.77 -13.81
N ILE A 295 23.20 4.58 -13.85
CA ILE A 295 23.38 3.59 -14.91
C ILE A 295 22.13 3.57 -15.76
N PHE A 296 22.27 3.91 -17.05
CA PHE A 296 21.18 3.81 -18.02
C PHE A 296 21.19 2.43 -18.66
N ASN A 297 20.08 1.70 -18.52
CA ASN A 297 19.86 0.40 -19.13
C ASN A 297 18.51 0.41 -19.87
N ASN A 298 18.50 1.09 -21.02
CA ASN A 298 17.37 1.08 -21.93
C ASN A 298 17.57 -0.09 -22.90
N GLY A 299 17.21 -1.31 -22.50
CA GLY A 299 17.33 -2.50 -23.34
C GLY A 299 16.73 -2.34 -24.76
N LEU A 300 16.87 -3.38 -25.58
CA LEU A 300 16.54 -3.54 -27.04
C LEU A 300 15.41 -2.69 -27.68
N HIS A 301 14.52 -2.08 -26.90
CA HIS A 301 13.42 -1.22 -27.32
C HIS A 301 13.83 0.23 -27.61
N SER A 302 15.05 0.65 -27.31
CA SER A 302 15.54 1.99 -27.63
C SER A 302 16.87 1.88 -28.36
N LEU A 303 16.81 1.75 -29.69
CA LEU A 303 17.99 1.91 -30.55
C LEU A 303 18.16 3.36 -31.03
N HIS A 304 17.18 4.23 -30.77
CA HIS A 304 17.11 5.59 -31.33
C HIS A 304 17.87 6.66 -30.52
N TRP A 305 18.38 6.34 -29.32
CA TRP A 305 19.07 7.27 -28.41
C TRP A 305 20.58 7.07 -28.39
N THR A 306 21.05 5.87 -28.74
CA THR A 306 22.42 5.66 -29.19
C THR A 306 22.53 6.24 -30.60
N PRO A 307 23.43 7.21 -30.86
CA PRO A 307 23.81 7.52 -32.23
C PRO A 307 24.15 6.20 -32.94
N ASP A 308 23.71 6.01 -34.18
CA ASP A 308 23.83 4.79 -35.03
C ASP A 308 25.28 4.30 -35.29
N LYS A 309 26.17 4.30 -34.29
CA LYS A 309 27.62 4.16 -34.44
C LYS A 309 28.28 3.30 -33.37
N VAL A 310 27.63 2.22 -32.96
CA VAL A 310 28.41 1.08 -32.46
C VAL A 310 27.98 -0.13 -33.27
N SER A 311 28.68 -0.37 -34.37
CA SER A 311 28.53 -1.64 -35.08
C SER A 311 29.17 -2.73 -34.23
N ASP A 312 28.47 -3.86 -34.08
CA ASP A 312 28.98 -5.07 -33.42
C ASP A 312 30.15 -5.74 -34.17
N GLN A 313 30.84 -5.01 -35.06
CA GLN A 313 31.90 -5.53 -35.93
C GLN A 313 33.31 -5.43 -35.31
N VAL A 314 33.44 -5.32 -33.99
CA VAL A 314 34.74 -5.45 -33.32
C VAL A 314 34.63 -6.40 -32.13
N VAL A 315 34.53 -7.69 -32.43
CA VAL A 315 35.06 -8.79 -31.60
C VAL A 315 35.76 -9.77 -32.51
#